data_AF-A0A7R9ZE83-F1
#
_entry.id   AF-A0A7R9ZE83-F1
#
_cell.length_a   1.000
_cell.length_b   1.000
_cell.length_c   1.000
_cell.angle_alpha   90.00
_cell.angle_beta   90.00
_cell.angle_gamma   90.00
#
_symmetry.space_group_name_H-M   'P 1'
#
loop_
_entity.id
_entity.type
_entity.pdbx_description
1 polymer ?
#
loop_
_entity_poly.entity_id
_entity_poly.type
_entity_poly.pdbx_seq_one_letter_code
_entity_poly.pdbx_strand_id
1 'polypeptide(L)'
;DNALAEVSKLRERVVKYQSEMSELESEYDEAQLLIQKLSTQSTNQEEDDGTDAASKVEELQERLLGMSKEKSDLEAALAACRTEHEEALRSEREASRAEIDDLVATVEELRAEIEARDAAHERE
;
A
#
# COMPACT_ATOMS: atom_id res chain seq x y z
N ASP A 1 2.45 -21.84 -5.12
CA ASP A 1 3.44 -20.88 -5.65
C ASP A 1 2.88 -19.58 -6.24
N ASN A 2 1.79 -19.57 -7.03
CA ASN A 2 1.31 -18.34 -7.69
C ASN A 2 0.72 -17.29 -6.72
N ALA A 3 -0.05 -17.70 -5.70
CA ALA A 3 -0.74 -16.77 -4.78
C ALA A 3 0.22 -15.99 -3.86
N LEU A 4 1.26 -16.64 -3.33
CA LEU A 4 2.29 -15.99 -2.52
C LEU A 4 3.06 -14.91 -3.31
N ALA A 5 3.34 -15.18 -4.59
CA ALA A 5 3.99 -14.21 -5.47
C ALA A 5 3.07 -13.01 -5.74
N GLU A 6 1.77 -13.22 -5.87
CA GLU A 6 0.78 -12.16 -6.06
C GLU A 6 0.62 -11.28 -4.81
N VAL A 7 0.51 -11.89 -3.62
CA VAL A 7 0.49 -11.17 -2.33
C VAL A 7 1.76 -10.32 -2.16
N SER A 8 2.94 -10.86 -2.48
CA SER A 8 4.20 -10.11 -2.40
C SER A 8 4.20 -8.88 -3.32
N LYS A 9 3.79 -9.05 -4.59
CA LYS A 9 3.71 -7.95 -5.56
C LYS A 9 2.74 -6.86 -5.11
N LEU A 10 1.57 -7.24 -4.62
CA LEU A 10 0.57 -6.29 -4.13
C LEU A 10 1.09 -5.54 -2.90
N ARG A 11 1.77 -6.22 -1.98
CA ARG A 11 2.40 -5.59 -0.82
C ARG A 11 3.47 -4.58 -1.23
N GLU A 12 4.34 -4.92 -2.16
CA GLU A 12 5.35 -4.02 -2.71
C GLU A 12 4.70 -2.78 -3.34
N ARG A 13 3.61 -2.97 -4.09
CA ARG A 13 2.87 -1.87 -4.72
C ARG A 13 2.19 -0.96 -3.69
N VAL A 14 1.63 -1.51 -2.61
CA VAL A 14 1.08 -0.74 -1.48
C VAL A 14 2.18 0.13 -0.85
N VAL A 15 3.34 -0.44 -0.55
CA VAL A 15 4.46 0.30 0.04
C VAL A 15 4.94 1.42 -0.89
N LYS A 16 5.04 1.12 -2.19
CA LYS A 16 5.41 2.11 -3.20
C LYS A 16 4.45 3.30 -3.20
N TYR A 17 3.13 3.06 -3.31
CA TYR A 17 2.13 4.14 -3.30
C TYR A 17 2.12 4.93 -1.98
N GLN A 18 2.40 4.29 -0.85
CA GLN A 18 2.56 4.99 0.42
C GLN A 18 3.79 5.92 0.44
N SER A 19 4.90 5.51 -0.17
CA SER A 19 6.09 6.36 -0.32
C SER A 19 5.80 7.56 -1.21
N GLU A 20 5.22 7.33 -2.40
CA GLU A 20 4.87 8.38 -3.36
C GLU A 20 3.91 9.41 -2.74
N MET A 21 2.92 8.94 -1.96
CA MET A 21 2.04 9.82 -1.20
C MET A 21 2.78 10.68 -0.17
N SER A 22 3.72 10.09 0.57
CA SER A 22 4.51 10.82 1.57
C SER A 22 5.42 11.87 0.93
N GLU A 23 6.01 11.57 -0.22
CA GLU A 23 6.84 12.49 -0.99
C GLU A 23 5.99 13.66 -1.52
N LEU A 24 4.82 13.35 -2.10
CA LEU A 24 3.89 14.35 -2.61
C LEU A 24 3.37 15.28 -1.50
N GLU A 25 3.09 14.76 -0.31
CA GLU A 25 2.70 15.55 0.85
C GLU A 25 3.83 16.48 1.31
N SER A 26 5.07 15.99 1.35
CA SER A 26 6.23 16.83 1.68
C SER A 26 6.42 17.96 0.67
N GLU A 27 6.35 17.67 -0.62
CA GLU A 27 6.45 18.70 -1.67
C GLU A 27 5.30 19.72 -1.57
N TYR A 28 4.10 19.26 -1.22
CA TYR A 28 2.93 20.12 -1.09
C TYR A 28 3.11 21.11 0.06
N ASP A 29 3.58 20.63 1.21
CA ASP A 29 3.88 21.46 2.38
C ASP A 29 5.00 22.48 2.09
N GLU A 30 6.05 22.05 1.37
CA GLU A 30 7.13 22.95 0.94
C GLU A 30 6.64 24.06 0.00
N ALA A 31 5.80 23.72 -0.98
CA ALA A 31 5.23 24.68 -1.91
C ALA A 31 4.27 25.66 -1.21
N GLN A 32 3.46 25.18 -0.24
CA GLN A 32 2.65 26.06 0.60
C GLN A 32 3.49 27.04 1.42
N LEU A 33 4.56 26.55 2.03
CA LEU A 33 5.48 27.40 2.80
C LEU A 33 6.14 28.47 1.92
N LEU A 34 6.50 28.12 0.69
CA LEU A 34 7.09 29.06 -0.27
C LEU A 34 6.08 30.15 -0.67
N ILE A 35 4.83 29.78 -0.96
CA ILE A 35 3.75 30.76 -1.23
C ILE A 35 3.56 31.71 -0.05
N GLN A 36 3.53 31.18 1.17
CA GLN A 36 3.39 32.00 2.37
C GLN A 36 4.55 32.99 2.50
N LYS A 37 5.79 32.52 2.30
CA LYS A 37 7.00 33.38 2.35
C LYS A 37 6.93 34.49 1.31
N LEU A 38 6.65 34.15 0.04
CA LEU A 38 6.55 35.12 -1.05
C LEU A 38 5.46 36.16 -0.79
N SER A 39 4.31 35.74 -0.26
CA SER A 39 3.21 36.64 0.09
C SER A 39 3.61 37.62 1.20
N THR A 40 4.28 37.14 2.26
CA THR A 40 4.76 38.02 3.35
C THR A 40 5.89 38.96 2.94
N GLN A 41 6.74 38.53 2.02
CA GLN A 41 7.86 39.33 1.53
C GLN A 41 7.36 40.45 0.62
N SER A 42 6.40 40.17 -0.26
CA SER A 42 5.76 41.17 -1.12
C SER A 42 5.02 42.25 -0.34
N THR A 43 4.41 41.93 0.81
CA THR A 43 3.79 42.95 1.68
C THR A 43 4.78 43.87 2.40
N ASN A 44 6.05 43.48 2.48
CA ASN A 44 7.09 44.22 3.20
C ASN A 44 8.06 45.00 2.27
N GLN A 45 8.01 44.78 0.96
CA GLN A 45 8.84 45.46 -0.04
C GLN A 45 7.93 46.29 -0.96
N GLU A 46 7.87 47.60 -0.72
CA GLU A 46 7.17 48.55 -1.58
C GLU A 46 8.00 48.81 -2.86
N GLU A 47 7.40 48.48 -4.01
CA GLU A 47 7.48 49.20 -5.31
C GLU A 47 8.26 48.69 -6.54
N ASP A 48 9.13 47.65 -6.53
CA ASP A 48 9.75 47.19 -7.81
C ASP A 48 9.79 45.66 -8.07
N ASP A 49 9.73 44.81 -7.03
CA ASP A 49 9.80 43.33 -7.17
C ASP A 49 8.42 42.62 -7.08
N GLY A 50 7.33 43.38 -6.90
CA GLY A 50 6.01 42.82 -6.57
C GLY A 50 5.34 42.01 -7.69
N THR A 51 5.65 42.29 -8.95
CA THR A 51 5.08 41.58 -10.11
C THR A 51 5.66 40.18 -10.29
N ASP A 52 6.94 40.00 -10.00
CA ASP A 52 7.62 38.71 -10.12
C ASP A 52 7.19 37.77 -8.99
N ALA A 53 7.03 38.30 -7.77
CA ALA A 53 6.53 37.53 -6.63
C ALA A 53 5.07 37.08 -6.84
N ALA A 54 4.20 37.96 -7.34
CA ALA A 54 2.81 37.63 -7.63
C ALA A 54 2.68 36.52 -8.70
N SER A 55 3.42 36.65 -9.80
CA SER A 55 3.44 35.63 -10.86
C SER A 55 3.95 34.29 -10.33
N LYS A 56 4.97 34.31 -9.45
CA LYS A 56 5.49 33.08 -8.85
C LYS A 56 4.49 32.40 -7.90
N VAL A 57 3.72 33.18 -7.16
CA VAL A 57 2.66 32.67 -6.30
C VAL A 57 1.57 32.00 -7.13
N GLU A 58 1.16 32.60 -8.25
CA GLU A 58 0.16 32.04 -9.16
C GLU A 58 0.62 30.69 -9.74
N GLU A 59 1.86 30.61 -10.25
CA GLU A 59 2.45 29.35 -10.72
C GLU A 59 2.46 28.25 -9.63
N LEU A 60 2.83 28.61 -8.39
CA LEU A 60 2.88 27.67 -7.29
C LEU A 60 1.46 27.22 -6.88
N GLN A 61 0.47 28.10 -6.95
CA GLN A 61 -0.93 27.76 -6.69
C GLN A 61 -1.48 26.80 -7.75
N GLU A 62 -1.18 27.01 -9.02
CA GLU A 62 -1.53 26.06 -10.08
C GLU A 62 -0.86 24.70 -9.87
N ARG A 63 0.42 24.68 -9.49
CA ARG A 63 1.13 23.44 -9.14
C ARG A 63 0.47 22.73 -7.96
N LEU A 64 0.10 23.43 -6.89
CA LEU A 64 -0.61 22.85 -5.74
C LEU A 64 -1.96 22.23 -6.14
N LEU A 65 -2.70 22.87 -7.06
CA LEU A 65 -3.94 22.29 -7.59
C LEU A 65 -3.67 20.99 -8.35
N GLY A 66 -2.60 20.94 -9.14
CA GLY A 66 -2.14 19.72 -9.81
C GLY A 66 -1.78 18.60 -8.82
N MET A 67 -1.00 18.92 -7.80
CA MET A 67 -0.59 17.98 -6.75
C MET A 67 -1.78 17.48 -5.93
N SER A 68 -2.78 18.34 -5.65
CA SER A 68 -4.01 17.91 -4.96
C SER A 68 -4.80 16.88 -5.77
N LYS A 69 -4.81 17.01 -7.11
CA LYS A 69 -5.44 16.03 -7.98
C LYS A 69 -4.65 14.72 -8.00
N GLU A 70 -3.33 14.81 -8.16
CA GLU A 70 -2.44 13.65 -8.13
C GLU A 70 -2.56 12.88 -6.81
N LYS A 71 -2.65 13.59 -5.68
CA LYS A 71 -2.90 12.99 -4.36
C LYS A 71 -4.20 12.20 -4.35
N SER A 72 -5.30 12.78 -4.84
CA SER A 72 -6.58 12.08 -4.92
C SER A 72 -6.52 10.83 -5.80
N ASP A 73 -5.81 10.89 -6.93
CA ASP A 73 -5.66 9.76 -7.85
C ASP A 73 -4.81 8.63 -7.20
N LEU A 74 -3.73 8.99 -6.49
CA LEU A 74 -2.90 8.06 -5.73
C LEU A 74 -3.65 7.44 -4.54
N GLU A 75 -4.44 8.21 -3.80
CA GLU A 75 -5.27 7.71 -2.71
C GLU A 75 -6.26 6.65 -3.20
N ALA A 76 -6.90 6.89 -4.36
CA ALA A 76 -7.81 5.93 -4.98
C ALA A 76 -7.07 4.65 -5.41
N ALA A 77 -5.89 4.79 -6.04
CA ALA A 77 -5.06 3.66 -6.44
C ALA A 77 -4.57 2.84 -5.24
N LEU A 78 -4.16 3.50 -4.16
CA LEU A 78 -3.73 2.86 -2.92
C LEU A 78 -4.88 2.12 -2.25
N ALA A 79 -6.08 2.71 -2.20
CA ALA A 79 -7.26 2.05 -1.67
C ALA A 79 -7.60 0.77 -2.45
N ALA A 80 -7.65 0.85 -3.78
CA ALA A 80 -7.88 -0.32 -4.63
C ALA A 80 -6.80 -1.41 -4.43
N CYS A 81 -5.53 -1.00 -4.37
CA CYS A 81 -4.41 -1.93 -4.17
C CYS A 81 -4.45 -2.60 -2.79
N ARG A 82 -4.90 -1.90 -1.74
CA ARG A 82 -5.09 -2.49 -0.40
C ARG A 82 -6.21 -3.51 -0.41
N THR A 83 -7.33 -3.22 -1.07
CA THR A 83 -8.43 -4.18 -1.23
C THR A 83 -7.96 -5.43 -1.97
N GLU A 84 -7.27 -5.28 -3.10
CA GLU A 84 -6.69 -6.42 -3.84
C GLU A 84 -5.72 -7.24 -2.97
N HIS A 85 -4.84 -6.57 -2.21
CA HIS A 85 -3.91 -7.25 -1.31
C HIS A 85 -4.64 -8.06 -0.21
N GLU A 86 -5.68 -7.50 0.38
CA GLU A 86 -6.48 -8.18 1.40
C GLU A 86 -7.23 -9.39 0.86
N GLU A 87 -7.77 -9.29 -0.36
CA GLU A 87 -8.44 -10.40 -1.05
C GLU A 87 -7.45 -11.52 -1.38
N ALA A 88 -6.30 -11.19 -1.95
CA ALA A 88 -5.24 -12.15 -2.25
C ALA A 88 -4.74 -12.85 -0.97
N LEU A 89 -4.54 -12.10 0.12
CA LEU A 89 -4.12 -12.65 1.41
C LEU A 89 -5.19 -13.57 2.02
N ARG A 90 -6.47 -13.22 1.88
CA ARG A 90 -7.57 -14.08 2.33
C ARG A 90 -7.60 -15.39 1.55
N SER A 91 -7.50 -15.32 0.23
CA SER A 91 -7.48 -16.50 -0.64
C SER A 91 -6.29 -17.42 -0.34
N GLU A 92 -5.10 -16.86 -0.10
CA GLU A 92 -3.92 -17.64 0.27
C GLU A 92 -4.11 -18.36 1.60
N ARG A 93 -4.69 -17.69 2.61
CA ARG A 93 -4.99 -18.31 3.91
C ARG A 93 -6.01 -19.44 3.81
N GLU A 94 -7.03 -19.27 2.98
CA GLU A 94 -8.05 -20.30 2.75
C GLU A 94 -7.44 -21.53 2.06
N ALA A 95 -6.58 -21.32 1.04
CA ALA A 95 -5.87 -22.40 0.37
C ALA A 95 -4.92 -23.14 1.32
N SER A 96 -4.10 -22.41 2.08
CA SER A 96 -3.19 -22.97 3.07
C SER A 96 -3.96 -23.72 4.18
N ARG A 97 -5.15 -23.26 4.56
CA ARG A 97 -5.99 -23.96 5.53
C ARG A 97 -6.53 -25.29 4.98
N ALA A 98 -7.01 -25.30 3.74
CA ALA A 98 -7.48 -26.53 3.09
C ALA A 98 -6.36 -27.58 3.00
N GLU A 99 -5.15 -27.17 2.62
CA GLU A 99 -3.98 -28.07 2.57
C GLU A 99 -3.64 -28.65 3.96
N ILE A 100 -3.71 -27.83 5.01
CA ILE A 100 -3.52 -28.31 6.39
C ILE A 100 -4.61 -29.32 6.77
N ASP A 101 -5.87 -29.04 6.48
CA ASP A 101 -6.99 -29.92 6.81
C ASP A 101 -6.84 -31.28 6.07
N ASP A 102 -6.42 -31.27 4.80
CA ASP A 102 -6.11 -32.49 4.02
C ASP A 102 -4.94 -33.30 4.60
N LEU A 103 -3.86 -32.61 5.02
CA LEU A 103 -2.72 -33.25 5.67
C LEU A 103 -3.10 -33.86 7.02
N VAL A 104 -3.96 -33.18 7.79
CA VAL A 104 -4.50 -33.71 9.05
C VAL A 104 -5.29 -34.99 8.80
N ALA A 105 -6.19 -35.00 7.82
CA ALA A 105 -6.96 -36.19 7.45
C ALA A 105 -6.04 -37.36 7.05
N THR A 106 -5.00 -37.08 6.25
CA THR A 106 -4.00 -38.07 5.85
C THR A 106 -3.23 -38.64 7.05
N VAL A 107 -2.86 -37.79 8.01
CA VAL A 107 -2.17 -38.23 9.24
C VAL A 107 -3.08 -39.09 10.10
N GLU A 108 -4.37 -38.76 10.20
CA GLU A 108 -5.35 -39.56 10.94
C GLU A 108 -5.56 -40.94 10.30
N GLU A 109 -5.64 -41.02 8.98
CA GLU A 109 -5.73 -42.29 8.24
C GLU A 109 -4.49 -43.16 8.47
N LEU A 110 -3.29 -42.58 8.34
CA LEU A 110 -2.04 -43.31 8.58
C LEU A 110 -1.91 -43.80 10.02
N ARG A 111 -2.38 -43.02 11.00
CA ARG A 111 -2.41 -43.46 12.41
C ARG A 111 -3.32 -44.65 12.60
N ALA A 112 -4.53 -44.61 12.03
CA ALA A 112 -5.46 -45.73 12.09
C ALA A 112 -4.90 -46.99 11.42
N GLU A 113 -4.18 -46.84 10.30
CA GLU A 113 -3.51 -47.97 9.63
C GLU A 113 -2.39 -48.58 10.49
N ILE A 114 -1.57 -47.74 11.13
CA ILE A 114 -0.53 -48.20 12.05
C ILE A 114 -1.16 -48.94 13.24
N GLU A 115 -2.19 -48.37 13.87
CA GLU A 115 -2.90 -49.00 14.99
C GLU A 115 -3.51 -50.35 14.60
N ALA A 116 -4.11 -50.45 13.41
CA ALA A 116 -4.66 -51.70 12.91
C ALA A 116 -3.57 -52.76 12.66
N ARG A 117 -2.41 -52.35 12.13
CA ARG A 117 -1.26 -53.25 11.91
C ARG A 117 -0.67 -53.75 13.22
N ASP A 118 -0.51 -52.86 14.20
CA ASP A 118 0.03 -53.23 15.50
C ASP A 118 -0.90 -54.21 16.22
N ALA A 119 -2.22 -53.97 16.17
CA ALA A 119 -3.23 -54.89 16.70
C ALA A 119 -3.28 -56.24 15.97
N ALA A 120 -2.91 -56.29 14.69
CA ALA A 120 -2.79 -57.54 13.93
C ALA A 120 -1.55 -58.34 14.35
N HIS A 121 -0.40 -57.67 14.51
CA HIS A 121 0.84 -58.30 14.98
C HIS A 121 0.75 -58.87 16.40
N GLU A 122 0.01 -58.21 17.30
CA GLU A 122 -0.19 -58.73 18.67
C GLU A 122 -1.05 -60.02 18.73
N ARG A 123 -1.72 -60.39 17.63
CA ARG A 123 -2.59 -61.58 17.55
C ARG A 123 -1.95 -62.78 16.86
N GLU A 124 -0.79 -62.60 16.22
CA GLU A 124 0.02 -63.68 15.62
C GLU A 124 0.97 -64.32 16.65
#